data_AF-A0A920NP10-F1
#
_entry.id   AF-A0A920NP10-F1
#
_cell.length_a   1.000
_cell.length_b   1.000
_cell.length_c   1.000
_cell.angle_alpha   90.00
_cell.angle_beta   90.00
_cell.angle_gamma   90.00
#
_symmetry.space_group_name_H-M   'P 1'
#
loop_
_entity.id
_entity.type
_entity.pdbx_description
1 polymer ?
#
loop_
_entity_poly.entity_id
_entity_poly.type
_entity_poly.pdbx_seq_one_letter_code
_entity_poly.pdbx_strand_id
1 'polypeptide(L)'
;MEILAELALQNVEGNGGFIFHCLRAFAFNPEKERVWSFVQCILQTMKIQPLPEPNEGTNNGANDLVPIFLKCEKPIDWITVAAVWRLWESEYMRLPGFKREISHWISNQNITQNGNPDGSNPDDMVKFRNEGGNYFVKLAENIIQSKNQVVERLAALEALRFFVKKIPIECLPIVAKKINFLMDNNESR
;
A
#
# COMPACT_ATOMS: atom_id res chain seq x y z
N MET A 1 0.76 12.26 17.07
CA MET A 1 1.17 11.69 15.76
C MET A 1 -0.03 11.48 14.85
N GLU A 2 -1.09 10.80 15.30
CA GLU A 2 -2.29 10.53 14.50
C GLU A 2 -2.96 11.78 13.90
N ILE A 3 -2.91 12.93 14.58
CA ILE A 3 -3.40 14.22 14.04
C ILE A 3 -2.66 14.61 12.76
N LEU A 4 -1.33 14.50 12.77
CA LEU A 4 -0.50 14.83 11.61
C LEU A 4 -0.68 13.79 10.49
N ALA A 5 -0.89 12.53 10.85
CA ALA A 5 -1.23 11.49 9.89
C ALA A 5 -2.57 11.77 9.21
N GLU A 6 -3.60 12.18 9.97
CA GLU A 6 -4.90 12.58 9.42
C GLU A 6 -4.75 13.74 8.43
N LEU A 7 -4.00 14.79 8.81
CA LEU A 7 -3.74 15.93 7.93
C LEU A 7 -2.95 15.51 6.67
N ALA A 8 -1.92 14.68 6.81
CA ALA A 8 -1.14 14.22 5.67
C ALA A 8 -1.98 13.38 4.69
N LEU A 9 -2.98 12.63 5.19
CA LEU A 9 -3.88 11.84 4.37
C LEU A 9 -4.82 12.69 3.51
N GLN A 10 -4.93 14.01 3.72
CA GLN A 10 -5.61 14.90 2.75
C GLN A 10 -5.01 14.78 1.33
N ASN A 11 -3.74 14.38 1.23
CA ASN A 11 -3.11 13.95 -0.02
C ASN A 11 -2.67 12.48 0.09
N VAL A 12 -3.63 11.56 -0.04
CA VAL A 12 -3.37 10.11 -0.03
C VAL A 12 -2.38 9.69 -1.12
N GLU A 13 -2.47 10.25 -2.32
CA GLU A 13 -1.62 9.86 -3.45
C GLU A 13 -0.14 10.12 -3.17
N GLY A 14 0.18 11.27 -2.56
CA GLY A 14 1.55 11.59 -2.16
C GLY A 14 2.00 10.95 -0.83
N ASN A 15 1.08 10.76 0.12
CA ASN A 15 1.47 10.52 1.52
C ASN A 15 1.00 9.17 2.07
N GLY A 16 0.01 8.50 1.47
CA GLY A 16 -0.67 7.33 2.06
C GLY A 16 0.30 6.19 2.41
N GLY A 17 1.18 5.82 1.48
CA GLY A 17 2.22 4.82 1.69
C GLY A 17 3.17 5.20 2.84
N PHE A 18 3.69 6.43 2.80
CA PHE A 18 4.59 6.94 3.83
C PHE A 18 3.94 6.96 5.22
N ILE A 19 2.71 7.49 5.33
CA ILE A 19 2.00 7.61 6.61
C ILE A 19 1.75 6.25 7.23
N PHE A 20 1.30 5.26 6.46
CA PHE A 20 1.14 3.90 6.96
C PHE A 20 2.44 3.34 7.51
N HIS A 21 3.54 3.43 6.75
CA HIS A 21 4.83 2.88 7.18
C HIS A 21 5.41 3.65 8.38
N CYS A 22 5.22 4.97 8.43
CA CYS A 22 5.63 5.82 9.55
C CYS A 22 4.90 5.45 10.84
N LEU A 23 3.57 5.33 10.80
CA LEU A 23 2.76 4.93 11.95
C LEU A 23 3.07 3.51 12.41
N ARG A 24 3.28 2.58 11.47
CA ARG A 24 3.69 1.21 11.78
C ARG A 24 5.06 1.18 12.46
N ALA A 25 6.05 1.90 11.91
CA ALA A 25 7.38 1.97 12.51
C ALA A 25 7.36 2.55 13.92
N PHE A 26 6.54 3.58 14.16
CA PHE A 26 6.34 4.15 15.48
C PHE A 26 5.72 3.14 16.47
N ALA A 27 4.73 2.36 16.02
CA ALA A 27 4.10 1.34 16.86
C ALA A 27 5.06 0.18 17.24
N PHE A 28 6.03 -0.15 16.37
CA PHE A 28 7.05 -1.18 16.66
C PHE A 28 8.12 -0.73 17.64
N ASN A 29 8.43 0.56 17.71
CA ASN A 29 9.43 1.09 18.63
C ASN A 29 9.00 2.47 19.20
N PRO A 30 8.08 2.50 20.17
CA PRO A 30 7.54 3.73 20.75
C PRO A 30 8.48 4.33 21.81
N GLU A 31 9.76 4.48 21.49
CA GLU A 31 10.70 5.23 22.33
C GLU A 31 10.27 6.72 22.35
N LYS A 32 10.07 7.28 23.55
CA LYS A 32 9.62 8.68 23.72
C LYS A 32 10.55 9.66 23.03
N GLU A 33 11.84 9.35 23.05
CA GLU A 33 12.92 10.13 22.46
C GLU A 33 12.82 10.19 20.92
N ARG A 34 12.20 9.18 20.28
CA ARG A 34 12.07 9.11 18.81
C ARG A 34 10.77 9.70 18.28
N VAL A 35 9.79 9.99 19.15
CA VAL A 35 8.52 10.61 18.77
C VAL A 35 8.75 11.85 17.90
N TRP A 36 9.74 12.67 18.29
CA TRP A 36 10.07 13.89 17.57
C TRP A 36 10.57 13.62 16.15
N SER A 37 11.41 12.60 15.95
CA SER A 37 11.88 12.21 14.62
C SER A 37 10.72 11.85 13.69
N PHE A 38 9.75 11.05 14.16
CA PHE A 38 8.58 10.71 13.36
C PHE A 38 7.68 11.92 13.08
N VAL A 39 7.49 12.80 14.06
CA VAL A 39 6.76 14.07 13.87
C VAL A 39 7.43 14.93 12.81
N GLN A 40 8.76 15.08 12.86
CA GLN A 40 9.52 15.83 11.88
C GLN A 40 9.42 15.22 10.49
N CYS A 41 9.48 13.89 10.35
CA CYS A 41 9.32 13.22 9.07
C CYS A 41 7.94 13.54 8.46
N ILE A 42 6.84 13.41 9.22
CA ILE A 42 5.50 13.73 8.72
C ILE A 42 5.40 15.19 8.29
N LEU A 43 5.90 16.12 9.11
CA LEU A 43 5.88 17.55 8.77
C LEU A 43 6.70 17.84 7.51
N GLN A 44 7.85 17.21 7.33
CA GLN A 44 8.67 17.38 6.13
C GLN A 44 7.98 16.83 4.88
N THR A 45 7.30 15.69 4.99
CA THR A 45 6.48 15.13 3.91
C THR A 45 5.33 16.07 3.53
N MET A 46 4.71 16.74 4.50
CA MET A 46 3.59 17.66 4.26
C MET A 46 4.01 19.04 3.72
N LYS A 47 5.28 19.46 3.90
CA LYS A 47 5.77 20.82 3.56
C LYS A 47 5.70 21.21 2.08
N ILE A 48 5.24 20.31 1.22
CA ILE A 48 5.27 20.49 -0.23
C ILE A 48 4.15 21.45 -0.70
N GLN A 49 3.07 21.65 0.06
CA GLN A 49 1.94 22.52 -0.32
C GLN A 49 1.24 23.17 0.90
N PRO A 50 0.50 24.29 0.73
CA PRO A 50 -0.42 24.78 1.75
C PRO A 50 -1.40 23.69 2.16
N LEU A 51 -1.77 23.64 3.44
CA LEU A 51 -2.75 22.67 3.92
C LEU A 51 -4.10 22.94 3.25
N PRO A 52 -4.66 21.98 2.49
CA PRO A 52 -6.00 22.15 1.95
C PRO A 52 -7.05 22.08 3.08
N GLU A 53 -8.24 22.57 2.78
CA GLU A 53 -9.40 22.30 3.62
C GLU A 53 -9.63 20.77 3.73
N PRO A 54 -10.13 20.27 4.86
CA PRO A 54 -10.48 18.87 5.00
C PRO A 54 -11.40 18.38 3.86
N ASN A 55 -11.09 17.21 3.30
CA ASN A 55 -11.90 16.65 2.25
C ASN A 55 -13.28 16.23 2.77
N GLU A 56 -14.30 16.27 1.91
CA GLU A 56 -15.60 15.70 2.22
C GLU A 56 -15.54 14.18 2.15
N GLY A 57 -16.07 13.51 3.18
CA GLY A 57 -16.20 12.06 3.20
C GLY A 57 -17.26 11.60 2.20
N THR A 58 -17.04 10.41 1.62
CA THR A 58 -17.94 9.83 0.64
C THR A 58 -18.47 8.48 1.12
N ASN A 59 -19.42 7.89 0.39
CA ASN A 59 -19.94 6.55 0.69
C ASN A 59 -18.99 5.42 0.26
N ASN A 60 -17.81 5.75 -0.28
CA ASN A 60 -16.82 4.77 -0.69
C ASN A 60 -16.14 4.10 0.51
N GLY A 61 -15.69 2.85 0.33
CA GLY A 61 -15.07 2.09 1.41
C GLY A 61 -14.10 1.01 0.96
N ALA A 62 -13.70 0.15 1.90
CA ALA A 62 -12.66 -0.86 1.67
C ALA A 62 -12.95 -1.79 0.46
N ASN A 63 -14.22 -2.07 0.15
CA ASN A 63 -14.59 -2.92 -0.97
C ASN A 63 -14.22 -2.31 -2.33
N ASP A 64 -14.10 -0.98 -2.41
CA ASP A 64 -13.71 -0.26 -3.62
C ASP A 64 -12.19 -0.32 -3.87
N LEU A 65 -11.39 -0.77 -2.90
CA LEU A 65 -9.94 -0.85 -3.03
C LEU A 65 -9.48 -2.02 -3.93
N VAL A 66 -10.29 -3.08 -4.04
CA VAL A 66 -10.01 -4.19 -4.98
C VAL A 66 -9.96 -3.68 -6.42
N PRO A 67 -11.03 -3.08 -6.98
CA PRO A 67 -11.01 -2.65 -8.37
C PRO A 67 -9.96 -1.55 -8.63
N ILE A 68 -9.61 -0.72 -7.64
CA ILE A 68 -8.48 0.22 -7.75
C ILE A 68 -7.17 -0.56 -7.92
N PHE A 69 -6.86 -1.50 -7.01
CA PHE A 69 -5.65 -2.30 -7.08
C PHE A 69 -5.51 -3.04 -8.41
N LEU A 70 -6.59 -3.62 -8.94
CA LEU A 70 -6.56 -4.36 -10.20
C LEU A 70 -6.08 -3.51 -11.38
N LYS A 71 -6.31 -2.19 -11.34
CA LYS A 71 -5.91 -1.25 -12.40
C LYS A 71 -4.52 -0.65 -12.22
N CYS A 72 -4.03 -0.55 -10.99
CA CYS A 72 -2.76 0.09 -10.70
C CYS A 72 -1.60 -0.64 -11.39
N GLU A 73 -0.79 0.03 -12.19
CA GLU A 73 0.32 -0.62 -12.91
C GLU A 73 1.67 -0.44 -12.22
N LYS A 74 1.84 0.62 -11.42
CA LYS A 74 3.13 0.97 -10.85
C LYS A 74 3.30 0.44 -9.42
N PRO A 75 4.53 0.07 -9.02
CA PRO A 75 4.82 -0.37 -7.65
C PRO A 75 4.36 0.60 -6.56
N ILE A 76 4.52 1.91 -6.79
CA ILE A 76 4.09 2.94 -5.83
C ILE A 76 2.59 2.92 -5.58
N ASP A 77 1.79 2.68 -6.60
CA ASP A 77 0.33 2.60 -6.49
C ASP A 77 -0.06 1.38 -5.65
N TRP A 78 0.62 0.23 -5.84
CA TRP A 78 0.37 -0.98 -5.06
C TRP A 78 0.65 -0.74 -3.57
N ILE A 79 1.76 -0.05 -3.27
CA ILE A 79 2.12 0.33 -1.91
C ILE A 79 1.04 1.22 -1.31
N THR A 80 0.61 2.26 -2.03
CA THR A 80 -0.40 3.21 -1.58
C THR A 80 -1.74 2.53 -1.32
N VAL A 81 -2.25 1.71 -2.24
CA VAL A 81 -3.52 0.99 -2.07
C VAL A 81 -3.44 0.03 -0.88
N ALA A 82 -2.33 -0.70 -0.72
CA ALA A 82 -2.17 -1.64 0.38
C ALA A 82 -2.01 -0.92 1.74
N ALA A 83 -1.41 0.27 1.74
CA ALA A 83 -1.26 1.12 2.91
C ALA A 83 -2.61 1.67 3.38
N VAL A 84 -3.40 2.27 2.48
CA VAL A 84 -4.71 2.81 2.84
C VAL A 84 -5.70 1.73 3.26
N TRP A 85 -5.64 0.54 2.66
CA TRP A 85 -6.45 -0.58 3.11
C TRP A 85 -6.13 -0.94 4.57
N ARG A 86 -4.84 -1.07 4.90
CA ARG A 86 -4.42 -1.36 6.29
C ARG A 86 -4.77 -0.23 7.26
N LEU A 87 -4.70 1.03 6.83
CA LEU A 87 -5.15 2.18 7.64
C LEU A 87 -6.67 2.14 7.84
N TRP A 88 -7.44 1.77 6.82
CA TRP A 88 -8.90 1.64 6.92
C TRP A 88 -9.35 0.57 7.92
N GLU A 89 -8.62 -0.54 7.98
CA GLU A 89 -8.87 -1.67 8.89
C GLU A 89 -8.16 -1.53 10.25
N SER A 90 -7.50 -0.41 10.52
CA SER A 90 -6.75 -0.19 11.76
C SER A 90 -7.64 0.21 12.94
N GLU A 91 -7.03 0.30 14.12
CA GLU A 91 -7.69 0.67 15.38
C GLU A 91 -7.20 2.02 15.94
N TYR A 92 -6.81 2.96 15.05
CA TYR A 92 -6.39 4.30 15.47
C TYR A 92 -7.54 5.12 16.06
N MET A 93 -7.26 5.98 17.05
CA MET A 93 -8.27 6.86 17.64
C MET A 93 -8.85 7.84 16.60
N ARG A 94 -8.02 8.24 15.64
CA ARG A 94 -8.39 9.14 14.54
C ARG A 94 -8.91 8.42 13.28
N LEU A 95 -9.28 7.15 13.40
CA LEU A 95 -9.82 6.35 12.30
C LEU A 95 -10.98 7.02 11.54
N PRO A 96 -11.93 7.75 12.17
CA PRO A 96 -12.97 8.47 11.43
C PRO A 96 -12.40 9.49 10.42
N GLY A 97 -11.34 10.21 10.82
CA GLY A 97 -10.63 11.12 9.93
C GLY A 97 -9.89 10.39 8.81
N PHE A 98 -9.22 9.27 9.13
CA PHE A 98 -8.53 8.47 8.11
C PHE A 98 -9.52 7.94 7.07
N LYS A 99 -10.67 7.42 7.51
CA LYS A 99 -11.73 6.93 6.62
C LYS A 99 -12.31 8.05 5.74
N ARG A 100 -12.50 9.26 6.28
CA ARG A 100 -12.92 10.43 5.51
C ARG A 100 -11.95 10.69 4.35
N GLU A 101 -10.68 10.87 4.65
CA GLU A 101 -9.66 11.17 3.62
C GLU A 101 -9.50 10.03 2.60
N ILE A 102 -9.51 8.77 3.06
CA ILE A 102 -9.41 7.60 2.18
C ILE A 102 -10.66 7.47 1.30
N SER A 103 -11.86 7.69 1.83
CA SER A 103 -13.11 7.62 1.05
C SER A 103 -13.13 8.67 -0.07
N HIS A 104 -12.65 9.88 0.21
CA HIS A 104 -12.50 10.94 -0.78
C HIS A 104 -11.47 10.56 -1.85
N TRP A 105 -10.33 10.01 -1.44
CA TRP A 105 -9.33 9.55 -2.40
C TRP A 105 -9.86 8.44 -3.31
N ILE A 106 -10.65 7.50 -2.76
CA ILE A 106 -11.31 6.43 -3.53
C ILE A 106 -12.26 7.03 -4.58
N SER A 107 -13.08 8.03 -4.21
CA SER A 107 -14.02 8.65 -5.16
C SER A 107 -13.31 9.33 -6.35
N ASN A 108 -12.06 9.73 -6.17
CA ASN A 108 -11.25 10.35 -7.21
C ASN A 108 -10.51 9.34 -8.09
N GLN A 109 -10.63 8.02 -7.82
CA GLN A 109 -10.02 6.99 -8.65
C GLN A 109 -10.88 6.70 -9.88
N ASN A 110 -10.24 6.56 -11.06
CA ASN A 110 -10.94 6.20 -12.28
C ASN A 110 -11.28 4.69 -12.31
N ILE A 111 -12.50 4.31 -11.92
CA ILE A 111 -12.97 2.90 -11.85
C ILE A 111 -13.83 2.49 -13.06
N THR A 112 -13.39 2.74 -14.29
CA THR A 112 -14.00 2.08 -15.49
C THR A 112 -13.56 0.61 -15.62
N GLN A 113 -14.48 -0.35 -15.47
CA GLN A 113 -14.15 -1.78 -15.56
C GLN A 113 -13.39 -2.12 -16.86
N ASN A 114 -12.32 -2.89 -16.76
CA ASN A 114 -11.69 -3.52 -17.92
C ASN A 114 -11.10 -4.88 -17.54
N GLY A 115 -11.41 -5.86 -18.38
CA GLY A 115 -10.64 -7.07 -18.61
C GLY A 115 -10.84 -8.20 -17.60
N ASN A 116 -11.23 -9.37 -18.11
CA ASN A 116 -11.04 -10.63 -17.40
C ASN A 116 -9.56 -10.78 -16.98
N PRO A 117 -9.28 -11.48 -15.86
CA PRO A 117 -7.92 -11.75 -15.42
C PRO A 117 -7.24 -12.72 -16.40
N ASP A 118 -6.65 -12.18 -17.45
CA ASP A 118 -5.64 -12.90 -18.23
C ASP A 118 -4.32 -12.74 -17.48
N GLY A 119 -3.88 -13.80 -16.83
CA GLY A 119 -2.79 -13.72 -15.86
C GLY A 119 -1.96 -14.99 -15.79
N SER A 120 -0.78 -14.84 -15.20
CA SER A 120 0.17 -15.92 -14.99
C SER A 120 -0.36 -16.95 -13.99
N ASN A 121 0.24 -18.15 -13.98
CA ASN A 121 -0.14 -19.23 -13.06
C ASN A 121 -0.07 -18.77 -11.58
N PRO A 122 -1.21 -18.74 -10.83
CA PRO A 122 -1.24 -18.32 -9.44
C PRO A 122 -0.97 -19.44 -8.42
N ASP A 123 -0.61 -20.66 -8.86
CA ASP A 123 -0.50 -21.85 -8.00
C ASP A 123 0.34 -21.63 -6.73
N ASP A 124 1.52 -21.00 -6.86
CA ASP A 124 2.38 -20.70 -5.70
C ASP A 124 1.72 -19.73 -4.71
N MET A 125 0.88 -18.83 -5.21
CA MET A 125 0.16 -17.83 -4.41
C MET A 125 -1.05 -18.45 -3.70
N VAL A 126 -1.75 -19.36 -4.38
CA VAL A 126 -2.83 -20.16 -3.80
C VAL A 126 -2.27 -21.03 -2.68
N LYS A 127 -1.14 -21.71 -2.95
CA LYS A 127 -0.43 -22.49 -1.93
C LYS A 127 0.00 -21.61 -0.76
N PHE A 128 0.60 -20.45 -1.02
CA PHE A 128 0.98 -19.51 0.03
C PHE A 128 -0.22 -19.01 0.86
N ARG A 129 -1.37 -18.76 0.23
CA ARG A 129 -2.58 -18.33 0.94
C ARG A 129 -3.07 -19.42 1.91
N ASN A 130 -3.06 -20.67 1.47
CA ASN A 130 -3.61 -21.80 2.23
C ASN A 130 -2.65 -22.31 3.30
N GLU A 131 -1.35 -22.40 2.98
CA GLU A 131 -0.35 -23.13 3.78
C GLU A 131 0.78 -22.21 4.30
N GLY A 132 0.86 -20.98 3.82
CA GLY A 132 2.00 -20.11 4.07
C GLY A 132 3.26 -20.57 3.33
N GLY A 133 4.41 -20.55 4.01
CA GLY A 133 5.69 -20.97 3.44
C GLY A 133 6.58 -19.82 2.96
N ASN A 134 7.62 -20.17 2.21
CA ASN A 134 8.76 -19.28 1.91
C ASN A 134 8.69 -18.59 0.54
N TYR A 135 7.55 -18.63 -0.16
CA TYR A 135 7.41 -18.02 -1.49
C TYR A 135 7.86 -16.55 -1.52
N PHE A 136 7.27 -15.71 -0.65
CA PHE A 136 7.65 -14.30 -0.54
C PHE A 136 9.04 -14.07 0.07
N VAL A 137 9.57 -15.03 0.83
CA VAL A 137 10.93 -14.96 1.39
C VAL A 137 11.95 -15.09 0.26
N LYS A 138 11.78 -16.09 -0.61
CA LYS A 138 12.64 -16.30 -1.78
C LYS A 138 12.61 -15.11 -2.74
N LEU A 139 11.43 -14.54 -2.98
CA LEU A 139 11.31 -13.32 -3.79
C LEU A 139 12.05 -12.13 -3.16
N ALA A 140 11.96 -11.96 -1.84
CA ALA A 140 12.69 -10.92 -1.14
C ALA A 140 14.22 -11.12 -1.20
N GLU A 141 14.69 -12.35 -1.03
CA GLU A 141 16.11 -12.72 -1.17
C GLU A 141 16.63 -12.37 -2.57
N ASN A 142 15.86 -12.68 -3.62
CA ASN A 142 16.22 -12.32 -5.00
C ASN A 142 16.31 -10.80 -5.20
N ILE A 143 15.36 -10.02 -4.65
CA ILE A 143 15.41 -8.54 -4.71
C ILE A 143 16.68 -8.04 -4.01
N ILE A 144 17.00 -8.55 -2.82
CA ILE A 144 18.18 -8.14 -2.06
C ILE A 144 19.46 -8.45 -2.84
N GLN A 145 19.54 -9.61 -3.47
CA GLN A 145 20.70 -10.02 -4.27
C GLN A 145 20.89 -9.16 -5.53
N SER A 146 19.81 -8.66 -6.14
CA SER A 146 19.87 -7.81 -7.32
C SER A 146 20.47 -6.42 -7.07
N LYS A 147 20.47 -5.95 -5.80
CA LYS A 147 20.95 -4.61 -5.36
C LYS A 147 20.27 -3.39 -6.02
N ASN A 148 19.35 -3.58 -6.96
CA ASN A 148 18.63 -2.51 -7.64
C ASN A 148 17.33 -2.17 -6.91
N GLN A 149 17.15 -0.90 -6.52
CA GLN A 149 15.92 -0.35 -5.91
C GLN A 149 15.35 -1.25 -4.80
N VAL A 150 16.23 -1.77 -3.94
CA VAL A 150 15.90 -2.83 -2.98
C VAL A 150 14.77 -2.39 -2.05
N VAL A 151 14.80 -1.15 -1.55
CA VAL A 151 13.83 -0.65 -0.58
C VAL A 151 12.44 -0.54 -1.21
N GLU A 152 12.34 0.10 -2.37
CA GLU A 152 11.08 0.31 -3.09
C GLU A 152 10.47 -1.03 -3.51
N ARG A 153 11.30 -1.96 -3.98
CA ARG A 153 10.84 -3.27 -4.45
C ARG A 153 10.44 -4.18 -3.30
N LEU A 154 11.11 -4.12 -2.15
CA LEU A 154 10.66 -4.83 -0.95
C LEU A 154 9.33 -4.27 -0.42
N ALA A 155 9.15 -2.95 -0.43
CA ALA A 155 7.88 -2.33 -0.05
C ALA A 155 6.74 -2.77 -0.99
N ALA A 156 7.00 -2.80 -2.30
CA ALA A 156 6.05 -3.29 -3.30
C ALA A 156 5.75 -4.78 -3.14
N LEU A 157 6.76 -5.61 -2.86
CA LEU A 157 6.59 -7.04 -2.60
C LEU A 157 5.72 -7.30 -1.35
N GLU A 158 5.92 -6.54 -0.28
CA GLU A 158 5.09 -6.61 0.93
C GLU A 158 3.65 -6.14 0.68
N ALA A 159 3.43 -5.19 -0.23
CA ALA A 159 2.10 -4.81 -0.69
C ALA A 159 1.42 -5.97 -1.44
N LEU A 160 2.11 -6.58 -2.40
CA LEU A 160 1.60 -7.74 -3.15
C LEU A 160 1.31 -8.94 -2.24
N ARG A 161 2.17 -9.21 -1.25
CA ARG A 161 1.93 -10.24 -0.23
C ARG A 161 0.63 -10.04 0.53
N PHE A 162 0.30 -8.80 0.84
CA PHE A 162 -0.97 -8.46 1.49
C PHE A 162 -2.16 -8.70 0.57
N PHE A 163 -2.07 -8.30 -0.70
CA PHE A 163 -3.14 -8.58 -1.66
C PHE A 163 -3.38 -10.08 -1.83
N VAL A 164 -2.32 -10.90 -1.87
CA VAL A 164 -2.47 -12.37 -1.89
C VAL A 164 -3.30 -12.89 -0.73
N LYS A 165 -3.37 -12.21 0.42
CA LYS A 165 -4.22 -12.64 1.54
C LYS A 165 -5.62 -12.03 1.52
N LYS A 166 -5.82 -10.90 0.84
CA LYS A 166 -7.01 -10.06 0.97
C LYS A 166 -7.98 -10.12 -0.20
N ILE A 167 -7.48 -10.30 -1.42
CA ILE A 167 -8.32 -10.23 -2.62
C ILE A 167 -8.99 -11.59 -2.92
N PRO A 168 -10.04 -11.64 -3.75
CA PRO A 168 -10.62 -12.90 -4.21
C PRO A 168 -9.62 -13.80 -4.96
N ILE A 169 -9.79 -15.13 -4.93
CA ILE A 169 -8.84 -16.09 -5.51
C ILE A 169 -8.74 -15.89 -7.04
N GLU A 170 -9.86 -15.60 -7.67
CA GLU A 170 -10.00 -15.29 -9.10
C GLU A 170 -9.16 -14.08 -9.54
N CYS A 171 -8.75 -13.20 -8.62
CA CYS A 171 -7.89 -12.06 -8.90
C CYS A 171 -6.39 -12.35 -8.73
N LEU A 172 -6.00 -13.52 -8.21
CA LEU A 172 -4.59 -13.88 -8.00
C LEU A 172 -3.73 -13.88 -9.28
N PRO A 173 -4.23 -14.29 -10.47
CA PRO A 173 -3.45 -14.20 -11.70
C PRO A 173 -2.92 -12.78 -12.01
N ILE A 174 -3.68 -11.74 -11.62
CA ILE A 174 -3.25 -10.33 -11.77
C ILE A 174 -2.11 -10.01 -10.81
N VAL A 175 -2.15 -10.53 -9.58
CA VAL A 175 -1.05 -10.36 -8.62
C VAL A 175 0.20 -11.10 -9.09
N ALA A 176 0.05 -12.29 -9.65
CA ALA A 176 1.16 -13.06 -10.24
C ALA A 176 1.85 -12.25 -11.34
N LYS A 177 1.08 -11.64 -12.25
CA LYS A 177 1.60 -10.74 -13.29
C LYS A 177 2.39 -9.57 -12.71
N LYS A 178 1.89 -8.94 -11.63
CA LYS A 178 2.58 -7.83 -10.95
C LYS A 178 3.87 -8.28 -10.24
N ILE A 179 3.89 -9.48 -9.67
CA ILE A 179 5.12 -10.08 -9.11
C ILE A 179 6.15 -10.29 -10.22
N ASN A 180 5.75 -10.88 -11.35
CA ASN A 180 6.64 -11.08 -12.49
C ASN A 180 7.21 -9.75 -12.98
N PHE A 181 6.37 -8.74 -13.20
CA PHE A 181 6.83 -7.39 -13.52
C PHE A 181 7.84 -6.83 -12.51
N LEU A 182 7.60 -7.04 -11.20
CA LEU A 182 8.53 -6.60 -10.16
C LEU A 182 9.88 -7.35 -10.19
N MET A 183 9.88 -8.61 -10.64
CA MET A 183 11.08 -9.43 -10.80
C MET A 183 11.83 -9.14 -12.11
N ASP A 184 11.14 -8.90 -13.22
CA ASP A 184 11.74 -8.65 -14.55
C ASP A 184 12.55 -7.33 -14.56
N ASN A 185 12.16 -6.36 -13.72
CA ASN A 185 12.93 -5.14 -13.49
C ASN A 185 14.32 -5.38 -12.81
N ASN A 186 14.69 -6.64 -12.51
CA ASN A 186 16.06 -7.03 -12.17
C ASN A 186 17.02 -6.98 -13.37
N GLU A 187 16.52 -7.15 -14.59
CA GLU A 187 17.35 -7.47 -15.76
C GLU A 187 17.63 -6.25 -16.66
N SER A 188 17.09 -5.09 -16.33
CA SER A 188 17.23 -3.88 -17.15
C SER A 188 18.36 -2.97 -16.68
N ARG A 189 19.57 -3.30 -17.17
CA ARG A 189 20.81 -2.49 -17.36
C ARG A 189 21.49 -1.84 -16.15
#